data_AF-A0A953IJ98-F1
#
_entry.id   AF-A0A953IJ98-F1
#
_cell.length_a   1.000
_cell.length_b   1.000
_cell.length_c   1.000
_cell.angle_alpha   90.00
_cell.angle_beta   90.00
_cell.angle_gamma   90.00
#
_symmetry.space_group_name_H-M   'P 1'
#
loop_
_entity.id
_entity.type
_entity.pdbx_description
1 polymer ?
#
loop_
_entity_poly.entity_id
_entity_poly.type
_entity_poly.pdbx_seq_one_letter_code
_entity_poly.pdbx_strand_id
1 'polypeptide(L)'
;MLDSTGVRLVPRFSPWRVFVAASALLALAAGARAERPHPILFVTQVPIPGDFTAIGSVFGNHEGDIDTVGRGGDLYLLFPNGTLRNLTQEAGLGVASGFQGASSIAVRDPCVHWTGNRALFSMVTGAPTTQFQVGTWYWQMYEVTNLGQVLTGSAPTVVAVPNQPAGYNNITPCYESDDRILFTSDRPRNGWAHLHPQLD
;
A
#
# COMPACT_ATOMS: atom_id res chain seq x y z
N MET A 1 65.66 -37.93 -47.85
CA MET A 1 65.07 -38.23 -49.17
C MET A 1 63.79 -37.42 -49.29
N LEU A 2 63.78 -36.44 -50.18
CA LEU A 2 62.61 -35.63 -50.50
C LEU A 2 61.84 -36.33 -51.62
N ASP A 3 60.54 -36.58 -51.41
CA ASP A 3 59.61 -36.93 -52.48
C ASP A 3 58.78 -35.70 -52.86
N SER A 4 58.58 -35.56 -54.16
CA SER A 4 58.37 -34.37 -54.98
C SER A 4 56.90 -34.18 -55.36
N THR A 5 56.02 -33.97 -54.37
CA THR A 5 54.60 -33.72 -54.68
C THR A 5 53.94 -32.56 -53.95
N GLY A 6 54.65 -31.78 -53.11
CA GLY A 6 54.22 -30.41 -52.77
C GLY A 6 52.78 -30.22 -52.25
N VAL A 7 52.11 -31.26 -51.75
CA VAL A 7 50.78 -31.16 -51.13
C VAL A 7 50.98 -31.14 -49.62
N ARG A 8 50.87 -29.96 -49.02
CA ARG A 8 50.74 -29.83 -47.56
C ARG A 8 49.45 -30.53 -47.14
N LEU A 9 49.58 -31.59 -46.35
CA LEU A 9 48.49 -32.12 -45.53
C LEU A 9 48.02 -30.99 -44.59
N VAL A 10 46.87 -30.41 -44.88
CA VAL A 10 46.20 -29.48 -43.96
C VAL A 10 45.70 -30.32 -42.78
N PRO A 11 46.11 -30.04 -41.53
CA PRO A 11 45.52 -30.74 -40.39
C PRO A 11 44.04 -30.38 -40.34
N ARG A 12 43.17 -31.40 -40.44
CA ARG A 12 41.74 -31.28 -40.16
C ARG A 12 41.58 -30.93 -38.68
N PHE A 13 41.40 -29.65 -38.39
CA PHE A 13 41.01 -29.20 -37.06
C PHE A 13 39.59 -29.69 -36.77
N SER A 14 39.48 -30.60 -35.80
CA SER A 14 38.21 -31.05 -35.22
C SER A 14 37.50 -29.85 -34.56
N PRO A 15 36.22 -29.57 -34.87
CA PRO A 15 35.52 -28.40 -34.34
C PRO A 15 35.08 -28.54 -32.87
N TRP A 16 35.49 -29.60 -32.16
CA TRP A 16 34.86 -29.97 -30.89
C TRP A 16 35.47 -29.36 -29.62
N ARG A 17 36.31 -28.32 -29.71
CA ARG A 17 37.00 -27.79 -28.53
C ARG A 17 37.12 -26.27 -28.49
N VAL A 18 36.02 -25.54 -28.52
CA VAL A 18 35.96 -24.17 -27.96
C VAL A 18 34.54 -23.88 -27.48
N PHE A 19 34.15 -24.32 -26.28
CA PHE A 19 33.04 -23.71 -25.51
C PHE A 19 33.13 -24.12 -24.04
N VAL A 20 34.20 -23.70 -23.35
CA VAL A 20 34.22 -23.68 -21.88
C VAL A 20 34.95 -22.41 -21.47
N ALA A 21 34.22 -21.30 -21.32
CA ALA A 21 34.54 -20.17 -20.44
C ALA A 21 33.67 -18.95 -20.79
N ALA A 22 32.36 -19.01 -20.54
CA ALA A 22 31.50 -17.81 -20.55
C ALA A 22 30.26 -17.94 -19.66
N SER A 23 30.37 -18.62 -18.51
CA SER A 23 29.23 -18.80 -17.60
C SER A 23 29.51 -18.42 -16.13
N ALA A 24 30.58 -17.68 -15.87
CA ALA A 24 31.00 -17.34 -14.50
C ALA A 24 30.94 -15.85 -14.17
N LEU A 25 30.11 -15.05 -14.86
CA LEU A 25 29.99 -13.60 -14.62
C LEU A 25 28.54 -13.09 -14.68
N LEU A 26 27.58 -13.92 -14.24
CA LEU A 26 26.20 -13.50 -14.03
C LEU A 26 25.70 -13.85 -12.62
N ALA A 27 26.54 -13.56 -11.62
CA ALA A 27 26.10 -13.60 -10.23
C ALA A 27 26.67 -12.37 -9.51
N LEU A 28 25.80 -11.71 -8.73
CA LEU A 28 26.11 -10.65 -7.77
C LEU A 28 26.00 -9.21 -8.29
N ALA A 29 24.80 -8.88 -8.79
CA ALA A 29 24.20 -7.58 -8.51
C ALA A 29 22.86 -7.77 -7.77
N ALA A 30 22.81 -8.70 -6.81
CA ALA A 30 21.85 -8.55 -5.73
C ALA A 30 22.36 -7.37 -4.91
N GLY A 31 21.87 -6.16 -5.22
CA GLY A 31 22.18 -4.98 -4.43
C GLY A 31 21.96 -5.33 -2.96
N ALA A 32 22.99 -5.15 -2.15
CA ALA A 32 22.90 -5.38 -0.71
C ALA A 32 21.75 -4.52 -0.20
N ARG A 33 20.60 -5.16 0.06
CA ARG A 33 19.43 -4.48 0.61
C ARG A 33 19.84 -4.13 2.03
N ALA A 34 19.87 -2.84 2.35
CA ALA A 34 20.17 -2.41 3.71
C ALA A 34 19.29 -3.22 4.67
N GLU A 35 19.93 -3.96 5.56
CA GLU A 35 19.22 -4.78 6.54
C GLU A 35 18.46 -3.81 7.44
N ARG A 36 17.13 -3.86 7.37
CA ARG A 36 16.27 -3.00 8.20
C ARG A 36 15.97 -3.76 9.48
N PRO A 37 16.27 -3.19 10.65
CA PRO A 37 16.05 -3.90 11.91
C PRO A 37 14.56 -4.09 12.22
N HIS A 38 13.69 -3.25 11.64
CA HIS A 38 12.26 -3.25 11.93
C HIS A 38 11.41 -3.22 10.64
N PRO A 39 10.21 -3.83 10.68
CA PRO A 39 9.21 -3.69 9.62
C PRO A 39 8.70 -2.25 9.54
N ILE A 40 8.21 -1.86 8.37
CA ILE A 40 7.63 -0.53 8.11
C ILE A 40 6.16 -0.72 7.71
N LEU A 41 5.26 -0.14 8.50
CA LEU A 41 3.85 0.00 8.14
C LEU A 41 3.66 1.34 7.44
N PHE A 42 3.01 1.35 6.28
CA PHE A 42 2.77 2.57 5.51
C PHE A 42 1.52 2.41 4.64
N VAL A 43 1.07 3.51 4.04
CA VAL A 43 -0.05 3.52 3.09
C VAL A 43 0.42 3.96 1.72
N THR A 44 -0.26 3.48 0.68
CA THR A 44 -0.11 4.00 -0.68
C THR A 44 -1.22 4.98 -1.00
N GLN A 45 -0.96 5.88 -1.95
CA GLN A 45 -1.93 6.86 -2.44
C GLN A 45 -1.93 6.85 -3.96
N VAL A 46 -3.09 7.15 -4.54
CA VAL A 46 -3.20 7.46 -5.97
C VAL A 46 -2.69 8.89 -6.19
N PRO A 47 -1.72 9.13 -7.09
CA PRO A 47 -1.30 10.49 -7.42
C PRO A 47 -2.45 11.28 -8.06
N ILE A 48 -2.73 12.47 -7.53
CA ILE A 48 -3.73 13.40 -8.05
C ILE A 48 -2.98 14.65 -8.57
N PRO A 49 -2.80 14.82 -9.89
CA PRO A 49 -1.90 15.85 -10.44
C PRO A 49 -2.37 17.31 -10.33
N GLY A 50 -3.67 17.54 -10.13
CA GLY A 50 -4.23 18.87 -9.90
C GLY A 50 -5.13 18.81 -8.68
N ASP A 51 -4.83 19.60 -7.65
CA ASP A 51 -5.55 19.54 -6.39
C ASP A 51 -5.79 20.92 -5.73
N PHE A 52 -6.84 20.93 -4.90
CA PHE A 52 -7.09 21.95 -3.87
C PHE A 52 -7.47 21.29 -2.54
N THR A 53 -8.05 20.09 -2.59
CA THR A 53 -8.55 19.31 -1.44
C THR A 53 -8.10 17.84 -1.45
N ALA A 54 -7.11 17.47 -2.26
CA ALA A 54 -6.57 16.11 -2.22
C ALA A 54 -5.83 15.86 -0.90
N ILE A 55 -5.45 14.61 -0.65
CA ILE A 55 -4.80 14.20 0.62
C ILE A 55 -3.52 15.01 0.95
N GLY A 56 -2.82 15.51 -0.06
CA GLY A 56 -1.63 16.35 0.10
C GLY A 56 -1.91 17.85 0.27
N SER A 57 -3.17 18.28 0.13
CA SER A 57 -3.55 19.69 0.18
C SER A 57 -3.62 20.20 1.63
N VAL A 58 -3.44 21.50 1.83
CA VAL A 58 -3.47 22.14 3.16
C VAL A 58 -4.90 22.32 3.71
N PHE A 59 -5.90 22.40 2.83
CA PHE A 59 -7.32 22.56 3.17
C PHE A 59 -8.13 21.47 2.50
N GLY A 60 -9.31 21.14 3.05
CA GLY A 60 -10.25 20.17 2.46
C GLY A 60 -9.77 18.72 2.35
N ASN A 61 -8.51 18.42 2.73
CA ASN A 61 -7.94 17.08 2.62
C ASN A 61 -8.65 16.00 3.45
N HIS A 62 -9.61 16.37 4.28
CA HIS A 62 -10.42 15.46 5.10
C HIS A 62 -11.62 14.88 4.34
N GLU A 63 -11.98 15.43 3.18
CA GLU A 63 -13.11 14.95 2.38
C GLU A 63 -12.87 13.51 1.89
N GLY A 64 -13.94 12.73 1.77
CA GLY A 64 -13.92 11.34 1.28
C GLY A 64 -14.47 11.18 -0.15
N ASP A 65 -14.89 12.27 -0.76
CA ASP A 65 -15.59 12.25 -2.04
C ASP A 65 -14.67 11.87 -3.21
N ILE A 66 -15.27 11.31 -4.26
CA ILE A 66 -14.53 10.71 -5.37
C ILE A 66 -13.74 11.74 -6.19
N ASP A 67 -14.20 13.00 -6.19
CA ASP A 67 -13.56 14.09 -6.93
C ASP A 67 -12.22 14.52 -6.30
N THR A 68 -12.04 14.24 -5.01
CA THR A 68 -10.91 14.71 -4.20
C THR A 68 -10.06 13.56 -3.67
N VAL A 69 -10.62 12.34 -3.63
CA VAL A 69 -9.97 11.13 -3.18
C VAL A 69 -10.10 10.00 -4.21
N GLY A 70 -9.06 9.79 -5.01
CA GLY A 70 -8.96 8.61 -5.88
C GLY A 70 -8.85 7.32 -5.06
N ARG A 71 -9.69 6.31 -5.36
CA ARG A 71 -9.53 4.98 -4.76
C ARG A 71 -8.37 4.22 -5.42
N GLY A 72 -7.63 3.46 -4.63
CA GLY A 72 -6.42 2.74 -5.06
C GLY A 72 -5.24 2.82 -4.07
N GLY A 73 -5.46 3.40 -2.88
CA GLY A 73 -4.51 3.36 -1.76
C GLY A 73 -4.83 2.24 -0.78
N ASP A 74 -3.80 1.56 -0.27
CA ASP A 74 -3.91 0.37 0.59
C ASP A 74 -2.97 0.48 1.81
N LEU A 75 -3.19 -0.37 2.82
CA LEU A 75 -2.29 -0.54 3.95
C LEU A 75 -1.23 -1.59 3.64
N TYR A 76 0.05 -1.23 3.73
CA TYR A 76 1.17 -2.10 3.41
C TYR A 76 2.12 -2.32 4.58
N LEU A 77 2.70 -3.51 4.61
CA LEU A 77 3.75 -3.91 5.54
C LEU A 77 4.99 -4.37 4.79
N LEU A 78 6.10 -3.67 5.02
CA LEU A 78 7.40 -3.97 4.43
C LEU A 78 8.34 -4.58 5.47
N PHE A 79 8.68 -5.85 5.28
CA PHE A 79 9.49 -6.63 6.20
C PHE A 79 11.00 -6.30 6.09
N PRO A 80 11.79 -6.58 7.14
CA PRO A 80 13.25 -6.48 7.13
C PRO A 80 13.90 -7.06 5.86
N ASN A 81 13.48 -8.26 5.46
CA ASN A 81 13.97 -9.00 4.30
C ASN A 81 13.56 -8.40 2.93
N GLY A 82 12.74 -7.36 2.90
CA GLY A 82 12.26 -6.76 1.65
C GLY A 82 10.95 -7.32 1.12
N THR A 83 10.35 -8.31 1.78
CA THR A 83 9.00 -8.78 1.46
C THR A 83 7.99 -7.67 1.74
N LEU A 84 7.11 -7.43 0.78
CA LEU A 84 6.02 -6.46 0.87
C LEU A 84 4.68 -7.21 0.91
N ARG A 85 3.80 -6.84 1.84
CA ARG A 85 2.46 -7.41 2.02
C ARG A 85 1.40 -6.32 1.98
N ASN A 86 0.32 -6.56 1.24
CA ASN A 86 -0.85 -5.68 1.16
C ASN A 86 -1.88 -6.16 2.20
N LEU A 87 -1.93 -5.50 3.36
CA LEU A 87 -2.73 -5.95 4.49
C LEU A 87 -4.24 -5.77 4.25
N THR A 88 -4.66 -4.72 3.55
CA THR A 88 -6.07 -4.51 3.22
C THR A 88 -6.55 -5.56 2.22
N GLN A 89 -5.78 -5.83 1.17
CA GLN A 89 -6.12 -6.87 0.21
C GLN A 89 -6.14 -8.27 0.85
N GLU A 90 -5.16 -8.60 1.70
CA GLU A 90 -5.13 -9.87 2.43
C GLU A 90 -6.32 -10.01 3.41
N ALA A 91 -6.87 -8.90 3.90
CA ALA A 91 -8.09 -8.86 4.70
C ALA A 91 -9.39 -8.90 3.86
N GLY A 92 -9.29 -9.00 2.52
CA GLY A 92 -10.43 -9.02 1.61
C GLY A 92 -11.06 -7.64 1.34
N LEU A 93 -10.34 -6.56 1.59
CA LEU A 93 -10.77 -5.18 1.35
C LEU A 93 -10.15 -4.65 0.05
N GLY A 94 -10.85 -3.72 -0.60
CA GLY A 94 -10.39 -3.12 -1.85
C GLY A 94 -10.63 -3.97 -3.09
N VAL A 95 -10.07 -3.52 -4.22
CA VAL A 95 -10.17 -4.20 -5.50
C VAL A 95 -8.81 -4.25 -6.19
N ALA A 96 -8.35 -5.45 -6.55
CA ALA A 96 -7.04 -5.65 -7.16
C ALA A 96 -6.92 -5.08 -8.59
N SER A 97 -8.06 -4.85 -9.27
CA SER A 97 -8.09 -4.33 -10.64
C SER A 97 -7.85 -2.83 -10.75
N GLY A 98 -7.86 -2.09 -9.63
CA GLY A 98 -7.74 -0.62 -9.61
C GLY A 98 -8.96 0.12 -10.17
N PHE A 99 -10.07 -0.56 -10.44
CA PHE A 99 -11.30 0.06 -10.92
C PHE A 99 -12.07 0.75 -9.78
N GLN A 100 -12.81 1.82 -10.09
CA GLN A 100 -13.67 2.52 -9.14
C GLN A 100 -15.02 1.80 -9.03
N GLY A 101 -15.46 1.43 -7.83
CA GLY A 101 -16.74 0.79 -7.60
C GLY A 101 -17.06 0.60 -6.12
N ALA A 102 -18.10 -0.19 -5.83
CA ALA A 102 -18.66 -0.33 -4.48
C ALA A 102 -17.66 -0.82 -3.42
N SER A 103 -16.67 -1.61 -3.82
CA SER A 103 -15.65 -2.17 -2.91
C SER A 103 -14.30 -1.46 -2.98
N SER A 104 -14.16 -0.40 -3.77
CA SER A 104 -12.89 0.33 -3.92
C SER A 104 -12.58 1.12 -2.67
N ILE A 105 -11.31 1.18 -2.28
CA ILE A 105 -10.88 1.83 -1.05
C ILE A 105 -9.77 2.86 -1.28
N ALA A 106 -9.66 3.81 -0.36
CA ALA A 106 -8.43 4.55 -0.12
C ALA A 106 -8.14 4.51 1.39
N VAL A 107 -6.85 4.49 1.74
CA VAL A 107 -6.37 4.27 3.11
C VAL A 107 -5.41 5.40 3.48
N ARG A 108 -5.46 5.91 4.71
CA ARG A 108 -4.58 6.98 5.19
C ARG A 108 -4.22 6.85 6.67
N ASP A 109 -3.23 7.64 7.08
CA ASP A 109 -2.85 7.90 8.47
C ASP A 109 -2.71 6.63 9.33
N PRO A 110 -1.80 5.71 9.00
CA PRO A 110 -1.56 4.54 9.82
C PRO A 110 -0.90 4.94 11.14
N CYS A 111 -1.38 4.39 12.26
CA CYS A 111 -0.81 4.57 13.59
C CYS A 111 -0.57 3.21 14.24
N VAL A 112 0.68 2.87 14.52
CA VAL A 112 1.05 1.62 15.20
C VAL A 112 0.94 1.82 16.71
N HIS A 113 0.29 0.87 17.38
CA HIS A 113 0.22 0.84 18.84
C HIS A 113 1.60 0.59 19.45
N TRP A 114 1.89 1.12 20.64
CA TRP A 114 3.22 0.96 21.28
C TRP A 114 3.62 -0.50 21.53
N THR A 115 2.66 -1.42 21.66
CA THR A 115 2.94 -2.86 21.78
C THR A 115 3.36 -3.51 20.46
N GLY A 116 3.16 -2.85 19.32
CA GLY A 116 3.39 -3.43 17.99
C GLY A 116 2.39 -4.51 17.56
N ASN A 117 1.40 -4.83 18.41
CA ASN A 117 0.46 -5.93 18.15
C ASN A 117 -0.81 -5.51 17.42
N ARG A 118 -1.03 -4.20 17.25
CA ARG A 118 -2.19 -3.63 16.57
C ARG A 118 -1.85 -2.29 15.92
N ALA A 119 -2.64 -1.89 14.92
CA ALA A 119 -2.47 -0.60 14.26
C ALA A 119 -3.81 -0.03 13.77
N LEU A 120 -4.01 1.27 13.97
CA LEU A 120 -5.13 2.02 13.43
C LEU A 120 -4.80 2.57 12.05
N PHE A 121 -5.83 2.85 11.27
CA PHE A 121 -5.76 3.63 10.05
C PHE A 121 -7.16 4.16 9.72
N SER A 122 -7.25 5.14 8.82
CA SER A 122 -8.54 5.56 8.26
C SER A 122 -8.70 5.05 6.85
N MET A 123 -9.91 4.61 6.51
CA MET A 123 -10.24 4.08 5.20
C MET A 123 -11.60 4.59 4.75
N VAL A 124 -11.67 5.03 3.50
CA VAL A 124 -12.93 5.30 2.81
C VAL A 124 -13.22 4.10 1.89
N THR A 125 -14.48 3.67 1.87
CA THR A 125 -14.92 2.53 1.05
C THR A 125 -16.04 2.97 0.12
N GLY A 126 -15.96 2.51 -1.14
CA GLY A 126 -16.94 2.75 -2.18
C GLY A 126 -16.59 3.94 -3.07
N ALA A 127 -17.15 3.90 -4.26
CA ALA A 127 -17.10 4.92 -5.31
C ALA A 127 -18.39 4.80 -6.16
N PRO A 128 -18.70 5.77 -7.04
CA PRO A 128 -19.80 5.66 -7.99
C PRO A 128 -19.77 4.32 -8.75
N THR A 129 -20.90 3.62 -8.79
CA THR A 129 -21.04 2.37 -9.55
C THR A 129 -21.65 2.57 -10.93
N THR A 130 -22.20 3.75 -11.17
CA THR A 130 -22.78 4.17 -12.45
C THR A 130 -22.26 5.54 -12.84
N GLN A 131 -22.18 5.80 -14.14
CA GLN A 131 -21.77 7.10 -14.66
C GLN A 131 -22.69 8.23 -14.14
N PHE A 132 -22.09 9.37 -13.78
CA PHE A 132 -22.78 10.57 -13.27
C PHE A 132 -23.49 10.40 -11.91
N GLN A 133 -23.25 9.30 -11.19
CA GLN A 133 -23.76 9.16 -9.84
C GLN A 133 -22.99 10.08 -8.88
N VAL A 134 -23.73 10.96 -8.23
CA VAL A 134 -23.26 11.67 -7.03
C VAL A 134 -23.53 10.77 -5.83
N GLY A 135 -22.53 10.63 -4.97
CA GLY A 135 -22.65 9.90 -3.71
C GLY A 135 -21.82 10.59 -2.65
N THR A 136 -21.91 10.07 -1.44
CA THR A 136 -21.13 10.55 -0.30
C THR A 136 -20.45 9.36 0.33
N TRP A 137 -19.16 9.51 0.61
CA TRP A 137 -18.36 8.47 1.22
C TRP A 137 -17.55 9.08 2.35
N TYR A 138 -17.50 8.37 3.48
CA TYR A 138 -16.84 8.86 4.67
C TYR A 138 -15.58 8.06 4.96
N TRP A 139 -14.53 8.76 5.37
CA TRP A 139 -13.41 8.15 6.06
C TRP A 139 -13.89 7.58 7.39
N GLN A 140 -13.58 6.31 7.64
CA GLN A 140 -13.86 5.64 8.90
C GLN A 140 -12.58 4.98 9.41
N MET A 141 -12.44 4.87 10.72
CA MET A 141 -11.32 4.24 11.39
C MET A 141 -11.45 2.72 11.37
N TYR A 142 -10.34 2.04 11.10
CA TYR A 142 -10.19 0.60 11.15
C TYR A 142 -8.96 0.23 11.97
N GLU A 143 -8.96 -0.96 12.55
CA GLU A 143 -7.85 -1.52 13.34
C GLU A 143 -7.43 -2.87 12.76
N VAL A 144 -6.14 -3.05 12.53
CA VAL A 144 -5.51 -4.38 12.43
C VAL A 144 -5.32 -4.89 13.85
N THR A 145 -6.10 -5.88 14.29
CA THR A 145 -6.12 -6.33 15.69
C THR A 145 -5.05 -7.35 16.04
N ASN A 146 -4.44 -7.97 15.02
CA ASN A 146 -3.52 -9.10 15.15
C ASN A 146 -2.15 -8.86 14.49
N LEU A 147 -1.70 -7.60 14.44
CA LEU A 147 -0.47 -7.19 13.72
C LEU A 147 0.77 -7.98 14.18
N GLY A 148 0.86 -8.33 15.46
CA GLY A 148 1.95 -9.17 15.97
C GLY A 148 2.01 -10.55 15.31
N GLN A 149 0.86 -11.17 15.07
CA GLN A 149 0.76 -12.46 14.35
C GLN A 149 0.98 -12.28 12.84
N VAL A 150 0.55 -11.15 12.29
CA VAL A 150 0.83 -10.78 10.88
C VAL A 150 2.33 -10.74 10.64
N LEU A 151 3.13 -10.22 11.58
CA LEU A 151 4.60 -10.21 11.49
C LEU A 151 5.22 -11.62 11.44
N THR A 152 4.50 -12.64 11.91
CA THR A 152 4.93 -14.05 11.84
C THR A 152 4.30 -14.84 10.69
N GLY A 153 3.51 -14.17 9.84
CA GLY A 153 2.93 -14.76 8.62
C GLY A 153 1.43 -15.06 8.66
N SER A 154 0.72 -14.73 9.74
CA SER A 154 -0.74 -14.85 9.76
C SER A 154 -1.42 -13.81 8.86
N ALA A 155 -2.63 -14.11 8.37
CA ALA A 155 -3.46 -13.14 7.66
C ALA A 155 -3.91 -12.01 8.61
N PRO A 156 -4.02 -10.76 8.13
CA PRO A 156 -4.48 -9.64 8.94
C PRO A 156 -5.97 -9.76 9.24
N THR A 157 -6.34 -9.43 10.48
CA THR A 157 -7.72 -9.26 10.94
C THR A 157 -7.97 -7.76 11.03
N VAL A 158 -8.72 -7.22 10.06
CA VAL A 158 -9.08 -5.81 9.99
C VAL A 158 -10.53 -5.65 10.42
N VAL A 159 -10.79 -4.77 11.39
CA VAL A 159 -12.15 -4.47 11.87
C VAL A 159 -12.39 -2.98 11.88
N ALA A 160 -13.63 -2.54 11.63
CA ALA A 160 -14.02 -1.17 11.84
C ALA A 160 -14.00 -0.84 13.34
N VAL A 161 -13.48 0.33 13.71
CA VAL A 161 -13.52 0.78 15.11
C VAL A 161 -14.99 1.06 15.49
N PRO A 162 -15.50 0.47 16.59
CA PRO A 162 -16.88 0.66 16.99
C PRO A 162 -17.13 2.08 17.53
N ASN A 163 -18.39 2.52 17.49
CA ASN A 163 -18.87 3.78 18.09
C ASN A 163 -18.27 5.09 17.52
N GLN A 164 -17.59 5.03 16.38
CA GLN A 164 -17.24 6.23 15.63
C GLN A 164 -18.47 6.83 14.90
N PRO A 165 -18.50 8.14 14.64
CA PRO A 165 -19.58 8.76 13.88
C PRO A 165 -19.66 8.23 12.43
N ALA A 166 -20.74 7.54 12.08
CA ALA A 166 -20.87 6.86 10.79
C ALA A 166 -21.17 7.77 9.57
N GLY A 167 -21.63 9.00 9.80
CA GLY A 167 -22.03 9.96 8.76
C GLY A 167 -21.08 11.14 8.60
N TYR A 168 -19.82 10.97 9.01
CA TYR A 168 -18.81 12.03 9.10
C TYR A 168 -17.44 11.43 8.81
N ASN A 169 -16.51 12.23 8.31
CA ASN A 169 -15.13 11.78 8.12
C ASN A 169 -14.45 11.69 9.50
N ASN A 170 -13.86 10.53 9.76
CA ASN A 170 -13.02 10.27 10.93
C ASN A 170 -11.63 9.92 10.42
N ILE A 171 -10.67 10.81 10.67
CA ILE A 171 -9.30 10.76 10.14
C ILE A 171 -8.26 10.86 11.26
N THR A 172 -6.99 10.67 10.90
CA THR A 172 -5.82 10.83 11.79
C THR A 172 -5.94 10.13 13.16
N PRO A 173 -6.32 8.84 13.21
CA PRO A 173 -6.46 8.14 14.46
C PRO A 173 -5.09 7.88 15.11
N CYS A 174 -5.05 7.98 16.44
CA CYS A 174 -3.90 7.58 17.22
C CYS A 174 -4.33 6.98 18.57
N TYR A 175 -3.40 6.28 19.22
CA TYR A 175 -3.63 5.71 20.55
C TYR A 175 -3.10 6.65 21.64
N GLU A 176 -3.86 6.84 22.71
CA GLU A 176 -3.37 7.39 23.98
C GLU A 176 -2.71 6.29 24.81
N SER A 177 -1.87 6.67 25.78
CA SER A 177 -1.16 5.73 26.66
C SER A 177 -2.04 4.77 27.48
N ASP A 178 -3.35 5.03 27.58
CA ASP A 178 -4.33 4.21 28.30
C ASP A 178 -5.26 3.41 27.36
N ASP A 179 -4.80 3.16 26.12
CA ASP A 179 -5.48 2.39 25.06
C ASP A 179 -6.68 3.10 24.42
N ARG A 180 -6.98 4.34 24.81
CA ARG A 180 -8.02 5.14 24.14
C ARG A 180 -7.59 5.54 22.74
N ILE A 181 -8.59 5.79 21.90
CA ILE A 181 -8.39 6.28 20.53
C ILE A 181 -8.73 7.76 20.50
N LEU A 182 -7.78 8.59 20.06
CA LEU A 182 -8.02 9.95 19.62
C LEU A 182 -8.08 9.98 18.10
N PHE A 183 -8.91 10.86 17.55
CA PHE A 183 -9.05 11.05 16.11
C PHE A 183 -9.61 12.43 15.81
N THR A 184 -9.45 12.87 14.58
CA THR A 184 -10.06 14.10 14.09
C THR A 184 -11.33 13.77 13.33
N SER A 185 -12.38 14.56 13.52
CA SER A 185 -13.62 14.40 12.77
C SER A 185 -14.16 15.75 12.29
N ASP A 186 -14.75 15.75 11.09
CA ASP A 186 -15.52 16.89 10.57
C ASP A 186 -16.94 16.97 11.16
N ARG A 187 -17.27 16.08 12.11
CA ARG A 187 -18.54 16.10 12.83
C ARG A 187 -18.74 17.42 13.58
N PRO A 188 -19.83 18.17 13.30
CA PRO A 188 -20.18 19.37 14.08
C PRO A 188 -20.38 19.04 15.57
N ARG A 189 -20.25 20.05 16.44
CA ARG A 189 -20.32 19.90 17.91
C ARG A 189 -21.47 19.00 18.42
N ASN A 190 -22.63 19.07 17.79
CA ASN A 190 -23.83 18.31 18.12
C ASN A 190 -24.24 17.27 17.05
N GLY A 191 -23.42 17.07 16.01
CA GLY A 191 -23.70 16.15 14.90
C GLY A 191 -24.91 16.57 14.05
N TRP A 192 -25.23 17.86 13.98
CA TRP A 192 -26.27 18.35 13.09
C TRP A 192 -25.71 18.57 11.69
N ALA A 193 -26.20 17.79 10.73
CA ALA A 193 -25.72 17.82 9.34
C ALA A 193 -25.82 19.19 8.65
N HIS A 194 -26.80 20.04 9.03
CA HIS A 194 -26.94 21.39 8.44
C HIS A 194 -25.89 22.39 8.94
N LEU A 195 -25.10 22.03 9.94
CA LEU A 195 -23.95 22.81 10.40
C LEU A 195 -22.63 22.34 9.74
N HIS A 196 -22.72 21.41 8.78
CA HIS A 196 -21.60 20.87 8.03
C HIS A 196 -21.69 21.26 6.53
N PRO A 197 -20.55 21.55 5.88
CA PRO A 197 -19.25 21.84 6.51
C PRO A 197 -19.32 23.14 7.28
N GLN A 198 -18.48 23.29 8.30
CA GLN A 198 -18.37 24.56 9.00
C GLN A 198 -17.67 25.55 8.06
N LEU A 199 -18.35 26.63 7.69
CA LEU A 199 -17.81 27.68 6.84
C LEU A 199 -16.97 28.63 7.72
N ASP A 200 -15.69 28.76 7.39
CA ASP A 200 -14.75 29.69 8.03
C ASP A 200 -15.07 31.17 7.70
#